data_AF-A0A554ITJ0-F1
#
_entry.id   AF-A0A554ITJ0-F1
#
_cell.length_a   1.000
_cell.length_b   1.000
_cell.length_c   1.000
_cell.angle_alpha   90.00
_cell.angle_beta   90.00
_cell.angle_gamma   90.00
#
_symmetry.space_group_name_H-M   'P 1'
#
loop_
_entity.id
_entity.type
_entity.pdbx_description
1 polymer ?
#
loop_
_entity_poly.entity_id
_entity_poly.type
_entity_poly.pdbx_seq_one_letter_code
_entity_poly.pdbx_strand_id
1 'polypeptide(L)'
;MPPAFPATNGMNESIINFAAQFKFEPEITNKEKLREAKSFVVGGMGGSNLATDILKSILPELDITSHRDYGLPESSKEKFEETLFIASSFSGDTEETLDFAREALSKKLNLAAVTKGGKLLEFAERNKLP
;
A
#
# COMPACT_ATOMS: atom_id res chain seq x y z
N MET A 1 24.77 -20.32 -28.76
CA MET A 1 24.53 -19.90 -27.36
C MET A 1 24.08 -18.47 -27.40
N PRO A 2 22.94 -18.08 -26.79
CA PRO A 2 22.63 -16.67 -26.65
C PRO A 2 23.71 -16.00 -25.78
N PRO A 3 24.08 -14.74 -26.06
CA PRO A 3 25.10 -14.06 -25.28
C PRO A 3 24.62 -13.90 -23.83
N ALA A 4 25.53 -14.14 -22.88
CA ALA A 4 25.30 -13.81 -21.50
C ALA A 4 25.20 -12.28 -21.38
N PHE A 5 24.00 -11.78 -21.10
CA PHE A 5 23.81 -10.37 -20.76
C PHE A 5 24.48 -10.10 -19.40
N PRO A 6 25.22 -8.99 -19.25
CA PRO A 6 25.83 -8.65 -17.97
C PRO A 6 24.73 -8.45 -16.91
N ALA A 7 25.00 -8.89 -15.68
CA ALA A 7 24.12 -8.64 -14.53
C ALA A 7 23.97 -7.12 -14.37
N THR A 8 22.78 -6.61 -14.70
CA THR A 8 22.46 -5.19 -14.60
C THR A 8 21.54 -5.01 -13.41
N ASN A 9 22.09 -4.59 -12.26
CA ASN A 9 21.25 -4.01 -11.21
C ASN A 9 20.49 -2.83 -11.84
N GLY A 10 19.17 -2.94 -12.00
CA GLY A 10 18.35 -1.91 -12.64
C GLY A 10 17.09 -2.41 -13.34
N MET A 11 16.47 -1.55 -14.15
CA MET A 11 15.17 -1.81 -14.81
C MET A 11 15.16 -3.03 -15.72
N ASN A 12 16.29 -3.34 -16.39
CA ASN A 12 16.40 -4.53 -17.25
C ASN A 12 16.22 -5.83 -16.46
N GLU A 13 16.85 -5.93 -15.29
CA GLU A 13 16.67 -7.08 -14.40
C GLU A 13 15.24 -7.16 -13.87
N SER A 14 14.62 -6.02 -13.51
CA SER A 14 13.21 -5.98 -13.10
C SER A 14 12.26 -6.50 -14.18
N ILE A 15 12.55 -6.21 -15.46
CA ILE A 15 11.77 -6.70 -16.60
C ILE A 15 12.00 -8.20 -16.80
N ILE A 16 13.25 -8.65 -16.81
CA ILE A 16 13.61 -10.06 -16.99
C ILE A 16 12.98 -10.93 -15.88
N ASN A 17 13.00 -10.44 -14.64
CA ASN A 17 12.47 -11.14 -13.47
C ASN A 17 10.99 -10.87 -13.20
N PHE A 18 10.28 -10.17 -14.09
CA PHE A 18 8.87 -9.81 -13.87
C PHE A 18 8.00 -11.03 -13.56
N ALA A 19 8.16 -12.12 -14.33
CA ALA A 19 7.41 -13.36 -14.11
C ALA A 19 7.71 -14.02 -12.76
N ALA A 20 8.91 -13.82 -12.20
CA ALA A 20 9.27 -14.36 -10.90
C ALA A 20 8.55 -13.63 -9.74
N GLN A 21 8.11 -12.39 -9.94
CA GLN A 21 7.35 -11.65 -8.93
C GLN A 21 6.02 -12.33 -8.58
N PHE A 22 5.43 -13.11 -9.48
CA PHE A 22 4.22 -13.90 -9.19
C PHE A 22 4.44 -15.06 -8.22
N LYS A 23 5.70 -15.43 -7.93
CA LYS A 23 6.03 -16.43 -6.91
C LYS A 23 6.18 -15.84 -5.52
N PHE A 24 6.10 -14.52 -5.39
CA PHE A 24 6.23 -13.84 -4.11
C PHE A 24 5.01 -14.14 -3.25
N GLU A 25 5.25 -14.64 -2.03
CA GLU A 25 4.22 -14.80 -1.02
C GLU A 25 4.28 -13.59 -0.08
N PRO A 26 3.21 -12.76 -0.02
CA PRO A 26 3.21 -11.60 0.86
C PRO A 26 3.13 -12.03 2.33
N GLU A 27 4.01 -11.46 3.15
CA GLU A 27 3.97 -11.60 4.61
C GLU A 27 3.25 -10.40 5.24
N ILE A 28 2.39 -10.67 6.21
CA ILE A 28 1.73 -9.63 7.01
C ILE A 28 2.36 -9.64 8.40
N THR A 29 3.17 -8.62 8.70
CA THR A 29 3.73 -8.41 10.04
C THR A 29 2.63 -7.86 10.96
N ASN A 30 2.70 -8.09 12.28
CA ASN A 30 1.69 -7.59 13.26
C ASN A 30 0.22 -7.91 12.88
N LYS A 31 -0.01 -9.07 12.24
CA LYS A 31 -1.32 -9.49 11.71
C LYS A 31 -2.44 -9.42 12.74
N GLU A 32 -2.14 -9.62 14.02
CA GLU A 32 -3.10 -9.54 15.13
C GLU A 32 -3.74 -8.16 15.31
N LYS A 33 -3.15 -7.11 14.73
CA LYS A 33 -3.70 -5.74 14.76
C LYS A 33 -4.56 -5.40 13.56
N LEU A 34 -4.54 -6.24 12.53
CA LEU A 34 -5.39 -6.06 11.37
C LEU A 34 -6.82 -6.42 11.76
N ARG A 35 -7.73 -5.44 11.71
CA ARG A 35 -9.15 -5.62 12.02
C ARG A 35 -9.93 -5.86 10.74
N GLU A 36 -11.00 -6.63 10.84
CA GLU A 36 -11.97 -6.80 9.76
C GLU A 36 -12.54 -5.44 9.32
N ALA A 37 -12.73 -5.28 8.02
CA ALA A 37 -13.21 -4.05 7.41
C ALA A 37 -14.18 -4.37 6.27
N LYS A 38 -15.15 -3.48 6.07
CA LYS A 38 -16.16 -3.59 5.00
C LYS A 38 -15.85 -2.69 3.81
N SER A 39 -14.98 -1.71 4.02
CA SER A 39 -14.53 -0.76 3.00
C SER A 39 -13.03 -0.50 3.12
N PHE A 40 -12.43 0.00 2.06
CA PHE A 40 -10.98 0.14 1.92
C PHE A 40 -10.62 1.49 1.31
N VAL A 41 -9.63 2.17 1.87
CA VAL A 41 -9.07 3.40 1.29
C VAL A 41 -7.57 3.21 1.14
N VAL A 42 -7.07 3.31 -0.10
CA VAL A 42 -5.65 3.17 -0.41
C VAL A 42 -5.04 4.55 -0.67
N GLY A 43 -4.26 5.04 0.29
CA GLY A 43 -3.49 6.28 0.19
C GLY A 43 -2.16 6.02 -0.51
N GLY A 44 -1.99 6.49 -1.74
CA GLY A 44 -0.79 6.22 -2.53
C GLY A 44 -0.70 7.04 -3.81
N MET A 45 0.51 7.48 -4.17
CA MET A 45 0.71 8.26 -5.39
C MET A 45 1.06 7.38 -6.60
N GLY A 46 0.59 7.77 -7.79
CA GLY A 46 0.92 7.13 -9.06
C GLY A 46 0.66 5.62 -9.07
N GLY A 47 1.70 4.84 -9.37
CA GLY A 47 1.65 3.38 -9.49
C GLY A 47 1.28 2.65 -8.19
N SER A 48 1.46 3.28 -7.02
CA SER A 48 1.09 2.69 -5.72
C SER A 48 -0.42 2.50 -5.56
N ASN A 49 -1.22 3.11 -6.45
CA ASN A 49 -2.66 2.97 -6.51
C ASN A 49 -3.14 2.10 -7.71
N LEU A 50 -2.23 1.56 -8.53
CA LEU A 50 -2.60 0.75 -9.69
C LEU A 50 -3.37 -0.53 -9.30
N ALA A 51 -2.97 -1.17 -8.19
CA ALA A 51 -3.66 -2.34 -7.67
C ALA A 51 -5.13 -2.02 -7.32
N THR A 52 -5.38 -0.83 -6.76
CA THR A 52 -6.74 -0.34 -6.46
C THR A 52 -7.59 -0.23 -7.73
N ASP A 53 -7.04 0.37 -8.79
CA ASP A 53 -7.76 0.57 -10.05
C ASP A 53 -8.06 -0.77 -10.75
N ILE A 54 -7.12 -1.72 -10.69
CA ILE A 54 -7.32 -3.10 -11.18
C ILE A 54 -8.45 -3.77 -10.39
N LEU A 55 -8.38 -3.75 -9.05
CA LEU A 55 -9.39 -4.38 -8.18
C LEU A 55 -10.79 -3.83 -8.46
N LYS A 56 -10.94 -2.51 -8.58
CA LYS A 56 -12.22 -1.88 -8.97
C LYS A 56 -12.75 -2.39 -10.31
N SER A 57 -11.86 -2.66 -11.26
CA SER A 57 -12.24 -3.10 -12.60
C SER A 57 -12.70 -4.56 -12.63
N ILE A 58 -12.15 -5.41 -11.75
CA ILE A 58 -12.48 -6.85 -11.70
C ILE A 58 -13.50 -7.23 -10.63
N LEU A 59 -13.63 -6.42 -9.57
CA LEU A 59 -14.52 -6.62 -8.42
C LEU A 59 -15.25 -5.29 -8.12
N PRO A 60 -16.20 -4.87 -8.97
CA PRO A 60 -16.88 -3.57 -8.84
C PRO A 60 -17.70 -3.43 -7.55
N GLU A 61 -18.11 -4.53 -6.92
CA GLU A 61 -18.80 -4.57 -5.63
C GLU A 61 -17.88 -4.34 -4.41
N LEU A 62 -16.57 -4.40 -4.60
CA LEU A 62 -15.61 -4.11 -3.54
C LEU A 62 -15.60 -2.60 -3.26
N ASP A 63 -16.02 -2.17 -2.05
CA ASP A 63 -15.94 -0.78 -1.62
C ASP A 63 -14.48 -0.42 -1.32
N ILE A 64 -13.70 -0.18 -2.37
CA ILE A 64 -12.31 0.27 -2.30
C ILE A 64 -12.19 1.62 -3.00
N THR A 65 -11.41 2.54 -2.44
CA THR A 65 -11.17 3.86 -3.04
C THR A 65 -9.68 4.21 -3.02
N SER A 66 -9.19 4.79 -4.12
CA SER A 66 -7.84 5.33 -4.20
C SER A 66 -7.84 6.79 -3.73
N HIS A 67 -6.97 7.12 -2.79
CA HIS A 67 -6.70 8.47 -2.31
C HIS A 67 -5.29 8.88 -2.79
N ARG A 68 -5.22 10.01 -3.51
CA ARG A 68 -4.01 10.49 -4.22
C ARG A 68 -3.66 11.92 -3.83
N ASP A 69 -3.92 12.27 -2.58
CA ASP A 69 -3.69 13.61 -2.03
C ASP A 69 -3.20 13.50 -0.58
N TYR A 70 -2.88 14.63 0.01
CA TYR A 70 -2.61 14.77 1.44
C TYR A 70 -3.85 14.43 2.29
N GLY A 71 -3.61 14.17 3.56
CA GLY A 71 -4.62 13.88 4.56
C GLY A 71 -5.48 12.66 4.26
N LEU A 72 -6.71 12.65 4.80
CA LEU A 72 -7.71 11.61 4.56
C LEU A 72 -8.82 12.09 3.63
N PRO A 73 -9.44 11.20 2.83
CA PRO A 73 -10.63 11.56 2.07
C PRO A 73 -11.79 11.91 2.99
N GLU A 74 -12.69 12.78 2.55
CA GLU A 74 -13.91 13.09 3.30
C GLU A 74 -14.83 11.87 3.39
N SER A 75 -15.30 11.55 4.60
CA SER A 75 -16.33 10.53 4.81
C SER A 75 -17.06 10.68 6.14
N SER A 76 -18.15 9.93 6.31
CA SER A 76 -18.84 9.86 7.59
C SER A 76 -18.00 9.12 8.63
N LYS A 77 -18.18 9.47 9.91
CA LYS A 77 -17.46 8.81 11.02
C LYS A 77 -17.73 7.31 11.08
N GLU A 78 -18.99 6.92 10.86
CA GLU A 78 -19.41 5.51 10.80
C GLU A 78 -18.67 4.75 9.71
N LYS A 79 -18.56 5.35 8.51
CA LYS A 79 -17.82 4.73 7.40
C LYS A 79 -16.34 4.54 7.77
N PHE A 80 -15.71 5.54 8.41
CA PHE A 80 -14.32 5.44 8.86
C PHE A 80 -14.05 4.30 9.85
N GLU A 81 -14.99 3.98 10.73
CA GLU A 81 -14.82 2.89 11.70
C GLU A 81 -14.84 1.49 11.04
N GLU A 82 -15.52 1.36 9.89
CA GLU A 82 -15.60 0.13 9.10
C GLU A 82 -14.59 0.09 7.93
N THR A 83 -13.77 1.14 7.77
CA THR A 83 -12.78 1.27 6.69
C THR A 83 -11.39 0.82 7.15
N LEU A 84 -10.73 -0.01 6.33
CA LEU A 84 -9.28 -0.20 6.41
C LEU A 84 -8.57 0.83 5.53
N PHE A 85 -7.72 1.64 6.16
CA PHE A 85 -6.84 2.60 5.51
C PHE A 85 -5.51 1.91 5.21
N ILE A 86 -5.08 1.95 3.96
CA ILE A 86 -3.86 1.28 3.47
C ILE A 86 -2.93 2.35 2.92
N ALA A 87 -1.84 2.64 3.63
CA ALA A 87 -0.78 3.50 3.13
C ALA A 87 0.12 2.70 2.19
N SER A 88 0.14 3.04 0.90
CA SER A 88 0.86 2.30 -0.14
C SER A 88 1.90 3.18 -0.80
N SER A 89 3.18 2.86 -0.62
CA SER A 89 4.28 3.54 -1.32
C SER A 89 5.46 2.60 -1.54
N PHE A 90 5.85 2.42 -2.80
CA PHE A 90 7.02 1.61 -3.14
C PHE A 90 8.33 2.19 -2.60
N SER A 91 8.54 3.51 -2.69
CA SER A 91 9.73 4.15 -2.13
C SER A 91 9.65 4.30 -0.61
N GLY A 92 8.43 4.42 -0.07
CA GLY A 92 8.18 4.66 1.35
C GLY A 92 8.38 6.10 1.81
N ASP A 93 8.79 6.99 0.90
CA ASP A 93 9.15 8.39 1.22
C ASP A 93 8.17 9.40 0.61
N THR A 94 7.12 8.94 -0.06
CA THR A 94 6.07 9.80 -0.63
C THR A 94 5.36 10.57 0.48
N GLU A 95 5.47 11.90 0.48
CA GLU A 95 5.00 12.72 1.61
C GLU A 95 3.47 12.68 1.75
N GLU A 96 2.72 12.64 0.65
CA GLU A 96 1.26 12.46 0.65
C GLU A 96 0.86 11.17 1.38
N THR A 97 1.57 10.07 1.11
CA THR A 97 1.31 8.77 1.74
C THR A 97 1.67 8.77 3.22
N LEU A 98 2.77 9.43 3.58
CA LEU A 98 3.18 9.57 4.98
C LEU A 98 2.19 10.44 5.76
N ASP A 99 1.71 11.52 5.17
CA ASP A 99 0.71 12.41 5.76
C ASP A 99 -0.62 11.67 5.98
N PHE A 100 -1.12 10.95 4.96
CA PHE A 100 -2.27 10.05 5.07
C PHE A 100 -2.12 9.06 6.23
N ALA A 101 -0.96 8.39 6.34
CA ALA A 101 -0.69 7.42 7.38
C ALA A 101 -0.66 8.06 8.78
N ARG A 102 -0.03 9.22 8.92
CA ARG A 102 0.04 9.97 10.18
C ARG A 102 -1.35 10.42 10.61
N GLU A 103 -2.17 10.92 9.70
CA GLU A 103 -3.52 11.37 10.01
C GLU A 103 -4.41 10.20 10.44
N ALA A 104 -4.39 9.08 9.69
CA ALA A 104 -5.12 7.86 10.05
C ALA A 104 -4.74 7.35 11.44
N LEU A 105 -3.44 7.32 11.75
CA LEU A 105 -2.95 6.93 13.07
C LEU A 105 -3.40 7.89 14.17
N SER A 106 -3.33 9.21 13.94
CA SER A 106 -3.74 10.23 14.91
C SER A 106 -5.21 10.11 15.30
N LYS A 107 -6.05 9.71 14.33
CA LYS A 107 -7.49 9.44 14.49
C LYS A 107 -7.79 8.02 14.99
N LYS A 108 -6.76 7.20 15.26
CA LYS A 108 -6.87 5.80 15.72
C LYS A 108 -7.69 4.90 14.78
N LEU A 109 -7.61 5.17 13.48
CA LEU A 109 -8.31 4.42 12.44
C LEU A 109 -7.63 3.05 12.20
N ASN A 110 -8.32 2.15 11.50
CA ASN A 110 -7.76 0.86 11.10
C ASN A 110 -6.75 1.11 9.98
N LEU A 111 -5.45 1.04 10.28
CA LEU A 111 -4.37 1.44 9.37
C LEU A 111 -3.41 0.26 9.14
N ALA A 112 -3.08 0.02 7.87
CA ALA A 112 -2.01 -0.88 7.43
C ALA A 112 -1.05 -0.16 6.48
N ALA A 113 0.18 -0.65 6.37
CA ALA A 113 1.21 -0.11 5.49
C ALA A 113 1.75 -1.15 4.51
N VAL A 114 1.84 -0.77 3.24
CA VAL A 114 2.43 -1.58 2.17
C VAL A 114 3.60 -0.81 1.56
N THR A 115 4.82 -1.31 1.78
CA THR A 115 6.02 -0.64 1.29
C THR A 115 7.20 -1.60 1.15
N LYS A 116 8.20 -1.21 0.36
CA LYS A 116 9.50 -1.89 0.28
C LYS A 116 10.48 -1.38 1.33
N GLY A 117 10.28 -0.17 1.88
CA GLY A 117 11.25 0.47 2.78
C GLY A 117 10.91 1.92 3.10
N GLY A 118 11.95 2.73 3.34
CA GLY A 118 11.82 4.18 3.56
C GLY A 118 11.11 4.55 4.86
N LYS A 119 10.73 5.82 4.97
CA LYS A 119 10.10 6.39 6.17
C LYS A 119 8.78 5.72 6.54
N LEU A 120 8.04 5.20 5.56
CA LEU A 120 6.78 4.50 5.80
C LEU A 120 7.01 3.17 6.54
N LEU A 121 8.08 2.44 6.22
CA LEU A 121 8.45 1.22 6.95
C LEU A 121 8.86 1.57 8.39
N GLU A 122 9.75 2.54 8.57
CA GLU A 122 10.16 2.99 9.92
C GLU A 122 8.95 3.45 10.76
N PHE A 123 8.00 4.15 10.13
CA PHE A 123 6.75 4.56 10.75
C PHE A 123 5.89 3.35 11.15
N ALA A 124 5.75 2.34 10.28
CA ALA A 124 4.99 1.14 10.56
C ALA A 124 5.61 0.32 11.70
N GLU A 125 6.92 0.10 11.68
CA GLU A 125 7.65 -0.63 12.73
C GLU A 125 7.53 0.06 14.09
N ARG A 126 7.76 1.37 14.14
CA ARG A 126 7.68 2.16 15.39
C ARG A 126 6.30 2.10 16.03
N ASN A 127 5.24 2.12 15.21
CA ASN A 127 3.86 2.06 15.68
C ASN A 127 3.30 0.64 15.73
N LYS A 128 4.12 -0.36 15.35
CA LYS A 128 3.76 -1.77 15.23
C LYS A 128 2.48 -1.94 14.39
N LEU A 129 2.44 -1.32 13.21
CA LEU A 129 1.32 -1.43 12.27
C LEU A 129 1.42 -2.73 11.48
N PRO A 130 0.28 -3.28 11.03
CA PRO A 130 0.26 -4.34 10.03
C PRO A 130 0.66 -3.85 8.63
#